data_AF-A0A521X9X7-F1
#
_entry.id   AF-A0A521X9X7-F1
#
_cell.length_a   1.000
_cell.length_b   1.000
_cell.length_c   1.000
_cell.angle_alpha   90.00
_cell.angle_beta   90.00
_cell.angle_gamma   90.00
#
_symmetry.space_group_name_H-M   'P 1'
#
loop_
_entity.id
_entity.type
_entity.pdbx_description
1 polymer ?
#
loop_
_entity_poly.entity_id
_entity_poly.type
_entity_poly.pdbx_seq_one_letter_code
_entity_poly.pdbx_strand_id
1 'polypeptide(L)' 'ENVYVALSPVCTHLGCTVRRDGMAFRCPCHGSTYGMNGALLKGPAEHPLAQYTVKFHEDTLMINLPY' A
#
# COMPACT_ATOMS: atom_id res chain seq x y z
N GLU A 1 12.39 17.59 -2.13
CA GLU A 1 12.62 16.41 -1.27
C GLU A 1 11.86 15.23 -1.83
N ASN A 2 12.44 14.04 -1.85
CA ASN A 2 11.74 12.83 -2.30
C ASN A 2 10.90 12.31 -1.14
N VAL A 3 9.58 12.20 -1.34
CA VAL A 3 8.66 11.62 -0.35
C VAL A 3 8.44 10.15 -0.70
N TYR A 4 8.83 9.26 0.21
CA TYR A 4 8.64 7.83 0.07
C TYR A 4 7.46 7.37 0.92
N VAL A 5 6.70 6.41 0.40
CA VAL A 5 5.64 5.71 1.14
C VAL A 5 5.87 4.21 0.97
N ALA A 6 5.91 3.49 2.07
CA ALA A 6 5.95 2.03 2.07
C ALA A 6 4.58 1.51 2.47
N LEU A 7 4.00 0.63 1.63
CA LEU A 7 2.65 0.10 1.82
C LEU A 7 2.72 -1.42 1.94
N SER A 8 1.84 -1.99 2.78
CA SER A 8 1.54 -3.42 2.74
C SER A 8 0.86 -3.75 1.42
N PRO A 9 1.33 -4.76 0.67
CA PRO A 9 0.66 -5.18 -0.55
C PRO A 9 -0.58 -6.06 -0.25
N VAL A 10 -0.89 -6.31 1.03
CA VAL A 10 -2.00 -7.15 1.46
C VAL A 10 -3.29 -6.35 1.40
N CYS A 11 -4.21 -6.78 0.52
CA CYS A 11 -5.56 -6.22 0.43
C CYS A 11 -6.29 -6.37 1.76
N THR A 12 -6.80 -5.25 2.28
CA THR A 12 -7.53 -5.18 3.55
C THR A 12 -8.92 -5.82 3.50
N HIS A 13 -9.39 -6.27 2.35
CA HIS A 13 -10.63 -7.05 2.25
C HIS A 13 -10.43 -8.46 2.85
N LEU A 14 -9.64 -9.31 2.19
CA LEU A 14 -9.47 -10.73 2.56
C LEU A 14 -8.02 -11.23 2.36
N GLY A 15 -7.05 -10.32 2.28
CA GLY A 15 -5.63 -10.68 2.33
C GLY A 15 -4.94 -10.96 1.00
N CYS A 16 -5.63 -10.90 -0.15
CA CYS A 16 -4.98 -11.07 -1.45
C CYS A 16 -3.90 -9.99 -1.69
N THR A 17 -2.80 -10.34 -2.36
CA THR A 17 -1.80 -9.35 -2.79
C THR A 17 -2.36 -8.44 -3.90
N VAL A 18 -2.33 -7.12 -3.71
CA VAL A 18 -2.72 -6.14 -4.73
C VAL A 18 -1.67 -6.04 -5.84
N ARG A 19 -2.08 -5.58 -7.03
CA ARG A 19 -1.19 -5.36 -8.18
C ARG A 19 -1.30 -3.93 -8.66
N ARG A 20 -0.22 -3.39 -9.24
CA ARG A 20 -0.25 -2.08 -9.89
C ARG A 20 -1.21 -2.11 -11.09
N ASP A 21 -2.04 -1.09 -11.19
CA ASP A 21 -3.00 -0.83 -12.27
C ASP A 21 -2.96 0.68 -12.57
N GLY A 22 -2.11 1.08 -13.52
CA GLY A 22 -1.81 2.49 -13.78
C GLY A 22 -1.28 3.24 -12.54
N MET A 23 -2.01 4.28 -12.12
CA MET A 23 -1.73 5.09 -10.93
C MET A 23 -2.51 4.63 -9.68
N ALA A 24 -2.84 3.35 -9.63
CA ALA A 24 -3.53 2.71 -8.52
C ALA A 24 -2.96 1.31 -8.25
N PHE A 25 -3.41 0.72 -7.14
CA PHE A 25 -3.27 -0.70 -6.87
C PHE A 25 -4.65 -1.34 -6.88
N ARG A 26 -4.81 -2.44 -7.62
CA ARG A 26 -6.07 -3.20 -7.69
C ARG A 26 -5.86 -4.61 -7.14
N CYS A 27 -6.78 -5.04 -6.27
CA CYS A 27 -6.87 -6.40 -5.81
C CYS A 27 -7.46 -7.30 -6.92
N PRO A 28 -6.76 -8.34 -7.38
CA PRO A 28 -7.25 -9.21 -8.46
C PRO A 28 -8.43 -10.11 -8.05
N CYS A 29 -8.67 -10.29 -6.74
CA CYS A 29 -9.72 -11.18 -6.25
C CYS A 29 -11.12 -10.57 -6.41
N HIS A 30 -11.32 -9.35 -5.92
CA HIS A 30 -12.65 -8.71 -5.87
C HIS A 30 -12.64 -7.24 -6.31
N GLY A 31 -11.52 -6.74 -6.82
CA GLY A 31 -11.46 -5.42 -7.46
C GLY A 31 -11.32 -4.22 -6.51
N SER A 32 -11.07 -4.43 -5.20
CA SER A 32 -10.72 -3.31 -4.31
C SER A 32 -9.55 -2.52 -4.88
N THR A 33 -9.71 -1.21 -4.95
CA THR A 33 -8.75 -0.31 -5.61
C THR A 33 -8.24 0.70 -4.59
N TYR A 34 -6.93 0.93 -4.61
CA TYR A 34 -6.21 1.79 -3.69
C TYR A 34 -5.35 2.80 -4.48
N GLY A 35 -5.18 4.00 -3.96
CA GLY A 35 -4.31 5.01 -4.54
C GLY A 35 -2.83 4.70 -4.32
N MET A 36 -1.97 5.48 -4.96
CA MET A 36 -0.50 5.37 -4.82
C MET A 36 -0.01 5.57 -3.37
N ASN A 37 -0.78 6.26 -2.55
CA ASN A 37 -0.55 6.47 -1.11
C ASN A 37 -1.25 5.41 -0.23
N GLY A 38 -1.85 4.37 -0.83
CA GLY A 38 -2.57 3.31 -0.12
C GLY A 38 -3.99 3.66 0.30
N ALA A 39 -4.47 4.88 0.03
CA ALA A 39 -5.84 5.28 0.34
C ALA A 39 -6.83 4.39 -0.41
N LEU A 40 -7.90 3.94 0.25
CA LEU A 40 -8.96 3.19 -0.38
C LEU A 40 -9.72 4.11 -1.36
N LEU A 41 -9.81 3.69 -2.63
CA LEU A 41 -10.56 4.40 -3.67
C LEU A 41 -11.86 3.67 -4.03
N LYS A 42 -11.86 2.32 -3.97
CA LYS A 42 -13.03 1.49 -4.28
C LYS A 42 -13.03 0.21 -3.45
N GLY A 43 -14.18 -0.13 -2.86
CA GLY A 43 -14.40 -1.39 -2.13
C GLY A 43 -14.37 -2.64 -3.03
N PRO A 44 -14.53 -3.85 -2.47
CA PRO A 44 -15.21 -4.15 -1.20
C PRO A 44 -14.43 -3.92 0.11
N ALA A 45 -13.11 -3.73 0.08
CA ALA A 45 -12.38 -3.33 1.28
C ALA A 45 -12.96 -2.05 1.92
N GLU A 46 -12.89 -1.94 3.24
CA GLU A 46 -13.37 -0.79 4.02
C GLU A 46 -12.23 0.06 4.61
N HIS A 47 -10.99 -0.40 4.47
CA HIS A 47 -9.81 0.23 5.05
C HIS A 47 -8.70 0.45 4.01
N PRO A 48 -7.87 1.50 4.15
CA PRO A 48 -6.70 1.71 3.30
C PRO A 48 -5.65 0.61 3.50
N LEU A 49 -4.70 0.49 2.58
CA LEU A 49 -3.52 -0.36 2.79
C LEU A 49 -2.73 0.13 4.01
N ALA A 50 -2.22 -0.80 4.81
CA ALA A 50 -1.35 -0.45 5.92
C ALA A 50 -0.09 0.25 5.42
N GLN A 51 0.33 1.31 6.11
CA GLN A 51 1.58 2.02 5.81
C GLN A 51 2.66 1.63 6.81
N TYR A 52 3.88 1.49 6.33
CA TYR A 52 5.06 1.27 7.17
C TYR A 52 5.80 2.58 7.36
N THR A 53 6.32 2.79 8.57
CA THR A 53 7.18 3.94 8.86
C THR A 53 8.47 3.81 8.04
N VAL A 54 8.77 4.84 7.27
CA VAL A 54 10.01 4.95 6.50
C VAL A 54 10.95 5.95 7.17
N LYS A 55 12.25 5.64 7.17
CA LYS A 55 13.31 6.56 7.56
C LYS A 55 14.38 6.56 6.49
N PHE A 56 14.84 7.74 6.11
CA PHE A 56 15.98 7.90 5.20
C PHE A 56 17.20 8.25 6.02
N HIS A 57 18.26 7.44 5.92
CA HIS A 57 19.52 7.67 6.60
C HIS A 57 20.67 7.51 5.61
N GLU A 58 21.45 8.58 5.44
CA GLU A 58 22.49 8.69 4.41
C GLU A 58 21.90 8.44 3.03
N ASP A 59 22.13 7.26 2.43
CA ASP A 59 21.58 6.83 1.14
C ASP A 59 20.69 5.57 1.26
N THR A 60 20.30 5.20 2.48
CA THR A 60 19.51 3.99 2.76
C THR A 60 18.09 4.36 3.18
N LEU A 61 17.11 3.82 2.44
CA LEU A 61 15.71 3.84 2.84
C LEU A 61 15.41 2.64 3.75
N MET A 62 15.16 2.90 5.03
CA MET A 62 14.80 1.90 6.02
C MET A 62 13.28 1.84 6.19
N ILE A 63 12.71 0.64 6.17
CA ILE A 63 11.29 0.38 6.41
C ILE A 63 11.17 -0.33 7.76
N ASN A 64 10.43 0.28 8.70
CA ASN A 64 10.16 -0.35 9.99
C ASN A 64 8.99 -1.32 9.86
N LEU A 65 9.28 -2.62 9.94
CA LEU A 65 8.25 -3.65 9.97
C LEU A 65 7.78 -3.85 11.42
N PRO A 66 6.48 -4.03 11.68
CA PRO A 66 5.92 -4.09 13.03
C PRO A 66 6.15 -5.43 13.75
N TYR A 67 7.10 -6.27 13.30
CA TYR A 67 7.40 -7.59 13.86
C TYR A 67 8.79 -7.61 14.50
#